data_AF-E4TTB5-F1
#
_entry.id   AF-E4TTB5-F1
#
_cell.length_a   1.000
_cell.length_b   1.000
_cell.length_c   1.000
_cell.angle_alpha   90.00
_cell.angle_beta   90.00
_cell.angle_gamma   90.00
#
_symmetry.space_group_name_H-M   'P 1'
#
loop_
_entity.id
_entity.type
_entity.pdbx_description
1 polymer ?
#
loop_
_entity_poly.entity_id
_entity_poly.type
_entity_poly.pdbx_seq_one_letter_code
_entity_poly.pdbx_strand_id
1 'polypeptide(L)'
;MKIRLIALVIIGFLFILAERCYFGPSARDRKFSNIELPEEHGFKIAPENLTAVQTDSLESIQAKDSKIEIIGSGYTGYDFYMWHQPTEKGELYIKAFEVTTNERLSSDELTERTMHSINEFSSKYKLYNGQSVIYEGTFEKYYPARFELWFKSSENGKEQKLTEKTYLIDGWDR
;
A
#
# COMPACT_ATOMS: atom_id res chain seq x y z
N MET A 1 20.79 -36.23 -39.46
CA MET A 1 19.51 -35.48 -39.29
C MET A 1 19.01 -35.44 -37.85
N LYS A 2 18.96 -36.56 -37.12
CA LYS A 2 18.40 -36.63 -35.75
C LYS A 2 19.07 -35.72 -34.71
N ILE A 3 20.40 -35.57 -34.74
CA ILE A 3 21.16 -34.75 -33.78
C ILE A 3 20.83 -33.25 -33.91
N ARG A 4 20.66 -32.74 -35.13
CA ARG A 4 20.30 -31.33 -35.37
C ARG A 4 18.89 -31.01 -34.88
N LEU A 5 17.96 -31.96 -35.01
CA LEU A 5 16.59 -31.81 -34.51
C LEU A 5 16.55 -31.77 -32.97
N ILE A 6 17.33 -32.63 -32.31
CA ILE A 6 17.44 -32.66 -30.83
C ILE A 6 18.04 -31.34 -30.31
N ALA A 7 19.10 -30.83 -30.97
CA ALA A 7 19.71 -29.56 -30.58
C ALA A 7 18.71 -28.38 -30.69
N LEU A 8 17.90 -28.33 -31.75
CA LEU A 8 16.87 -27.29 -31.90
C LEU A 8 15.78 -27.37 -30.84
N VAL A 9 15.37 -28.58 -30.44
CA VAL A 9 14.39 -28.78 -29.36
C VAL A 9 14.97 -28.31 -28.01
N ILE A 10 16.23 -28.62 -27.73
CA ILE A 10 16.91 -28.19 -26.49
C ILE A 10 17.04 -26.66 -26.47
N ILE A 11 17.43 -26.04 -27.59
CA ILE A 11 17.53 -24.58 -27.69
C ILE A 11 16.15 -23.95 -27.49
N GLY A 12 15.10 -24.45 -28.15
CA GLY A 12 13.73 -23.96 -27.95
C GLY A 12 13.25 -24.09 -26.49
N PHE A 13 13.56 -25.20 -25.83
CA PHE A 13 13.24 -25.41 -24.42
C PHE A 13 14.01 -24.46 -23.50
N LEU A 14 15.29 -24.22 -23.77
CA LEU A 14 16.11 -23.26 -23.04
C LEU A 14 15.62 -21.81 -23.24
N PHE A 15 15.13 -21.45 -24.43
CA PHE A 15 14.49 -20.16 -24.69
C PHE A 15 13.22 -19.99 -23.87
N ILE A 16 12.34 -20.99 -23.81
CA ILE A 16 11.11 -20.95 -23.01
C ILE A 16 11.44 -20.83 -21.50
N LEU A 17 12.46 -21.54 -21.03
CA LEU A 17 12.93 -21.41 -19.64
C LEU A 17 13.53 -20.03 -19.35
N ALA A 18 14.34 -19.51 -20.28
CA ALA A 18 14.91 -18.18 -20.15
C ALA A 18 13.81 -17.11 -20.10
N GLU A 19 12.79 -17.20 -20.95
CA GLU A 19 11.66 -16.26 -20.91
C GLU A 19 10.94 -16.27 -19.56
N ARG A 20 10.68 -17.44 -18.99
CA ARG A 20 10.03 -17.55 -17.67
C ARG A 20 10.90 -17.02 -16.52
N CYS A 21 12.21 -17.11 -16.63
CA CYS A 21 13.13 -16.60 -15.62
C CYS A 21 13.39 -15.10 -15.75
N TYR A 22 13.44 -14.57 -16.98
CA TYR A 22 13.79 -13.17 -17.24
C TYR A 22 12.59 -12.23 -17.34
N PHE A 23 11.44 -12.72 -17.83
CA PHE A 23 10.23 -11.89 -18.05
C PHE A 23 9.06 -12.29 -17.15
N GLY A 24 9.21 -13.28 -16.28
CA GLY A 24 8.20 -13.61 -15.29
C GLY A 24 8.23 -12.64 -14.11
N PRO A 25 7.10 -12.34 -13.46
CA PRO A 25 7.06 -11.50 -12.26
C PRO A 25 8.03 -12.03 -11.21
N SER A 26 8.61 -11.14 -10.41
CA SER A 26 9.60 -11.54 -9.43
C SER A 26 8.98 -12.52 -8.41
N ALA A 27 9.82 -13.32 -7.74
CA ALA A 27 9.33 -14.22 -6.70
C ALA A 27 8.58 -13.48 -5.57
N ARG A 28 8.93 -12.20 -5.35
CA ARG A 28 8.26 -11.32 -4.41
C ARG A 28 6.86 -10.96 -4.90
N ASP A 29 6.71 -10.56 -6.15
CA ASP A 29 5.41 -10.12 -6.69
C ASP A 29 4.42 -11.29 -6.76
N ARG A 30 4.90 -12.47 -7.21
CA ARG A 30 4.12 -13.72 -7.22
C ARG A 30 3.58 -14.13 -5.86
N LYS A 31 4.23 -13.76 -4.77
CA LYS A 31 3.76 -14.06 -3.41
C LYS A 31 2.40 -13.40 -3.14
N PHE A 32 2.25 -12.14 -3.55
CA PHE A 32 1.05 -11.35 -3.31
C PHE A 32 -0.03 -11.58 -4.37
N SER A 33 0.35 -11.97 -5.59
CA SER A 33 -0.61 -12.26 -6.66
C SER A 33 -1.43 -13.54 -6.48
N ASN A 34 -1.01 -14.44 -5.58
CA ASN A 34 -1.63 -15.76 -5.38
C ASN A 34 -2.31 -15.88 -4.00
N ILE A 35 -2.53 -14.77 -3.29
CA ILE A 35 -3.26 -14.78 -2.03
C ILE A 35 -4.73 -15.05 -2.35
N GLU A 36 -5.27 -16.17 -1.86
CA GLU A 36 -6.70 -16.44 -1.95
C GLU A 36 -7.46 -15.44 -1.08
N LEU A 37 -8.43 -14.76 -1.69
CA LEU A 37 -9.26 -13.80 -0.98
C LEU A 37 -10.15 -14.56 0.02
N PRO A 38 -10.18 -14.19 1.31
CA PRO A 38 -11.10 -14.79 2.25
C PRO A 38 -12.55 -14.55 1.81
N GLU A 39 -13.33 -15.61 1.59
CA GLU A 39 -14.71 -15.52 1.09
C GLU A 39 -15.65 -14.74 2.04
N GLU A 40 -15.29 -14.59 3.32
CA GLU A 40 -16.22 -14.16 4.38
C GLU A 40 -16.10 -12.70 4.87
N HIS A 41 -15.28 -11.83 4.28
CA HIS A 41 -14.94 -10.57 4.96
C HIS A 41 -15.39 -9.25 4.32
N GLY A 42 -16.19 -9.28 3.25
CA GLY A 42 -16.82 -8.05 2.74
C GLY A 42 -15.84 -6.92 2.43
N PHE A 43 -14.57 -7.26 2.15
CA PHE A 43 -13.53 -6.30 1.84
C PHE A 43 -13.94 -5.49 0.61
N LYS A 44 -13.64 -4.19 0.65
CA LYS A 44 -13.89 -3.29 -0.48
C LYS A 44 -12.55 -3.01 -1.16
N ILE A 45 -12.58 -2.90 -2.48
CA ILE A 45 -11.45 -2.33 -3.22
C ILE A 45 -11.33 -0.86 -2.84
N ALA A 46 -10.10 -0.36 -2.69
CA ALA A 46 -9.89 1.07 -2.49
C ALA A 46 -10.53 1.87 -3.65
N PRO A 47 -11.23 2.98 -3.39
CA PRO A 47 -11.76 3.80 -4.48
C PRO A 47 -10.59 4.34 -5.31
N GLU A 48 -10.63 4.12 -6.63
CA GLU A 48 -9.51 4.47 -7.51
C GLU A 48 -9.36 5.99 -7.69
N ASN A 49 -10.47 6.71 -7.76
CA ASN A 49 -10.48 8.16 -7.96
C ASN A 49 -11.58 8.82 -7.13
N LEU A 50 -11.35 10.07 -6.73
CA LEU A 50 -12.39 10.95 -6.21
C LEU A 50 -12.82 11.96 -7.27
N THR A 51 -14.11 12.28 -7.28
CA THR A 51 -14.62 13.49 -7.92
C THR A 51 -14.16 14.73 -7.14
N ALA A 52 -14.07 15.89 -7.79
CA ALA A 52 -13.75 17.15 -7.11
C ALA A 52 -14.65 17.41 -5.89
N VAL A 53 -15.95 17.11 -6.02
CA VAL A 53 -16.92 17.22 -4.91
C VAL A 53 -16.56 16.31 -3.73
N GLN A 54 -16.10 15.08 -4.00
CA GLN A 54 -15.67 14.17 -2.93
C GLN A 54 -14.37 14.63 -2.28
N THR A 55 -13.43 15.19 -3.04
CA THR A 55 -12.19 15.77 -2.50
C THR A 55 -12.49 16.96 -1.59
N ASP A 56 -13.30 17.91 -2.05
CA ASP A 56 -13.76 19.06 -1.25
C ASP A 56 -14.52 18.58 0.01
N SER A 57 -15.29 17.50 -0.13
CA SER A 57 -15.98 16.88 0.99
C SER A 57 -15.00 16.31 2.01
N LEU A 58 -13.87 15.71 1.60
CA LEU A 58 -12.83 15.24 2.52
C LEU A 58 -12.16 16.39 3.28
N GLU A 59 -11.77 17.45 2.57
CA GLU A 59 -11.09 18.60 3.18
C GLU A 59 -11.97 19.35 4.19
N SER A 60 -13.29 19.30 4.00
CA SER A 60 -14.28 19.91 4.89
C SER A 60 -14.73 19.01 6.06
N ILE A 61 -14.23 17.78 6.16
CA ILE A 61 -14.58 16.87 7.27
C ILE A 61 -14.12 17.45 8.60
N GLN A 62 -15.07 17.66 9.50
CA GLN A 62 -14.78 17.88 10.93
C GLN A 62 -14.66 16.53 11.63
N ALA A 63 -13.48 15.94 11.55
CA ALA A 63 -13.20 14.67 12.22
C ALA A 63 -13.29 14.83 13.75
N LYS A 64 -13.78 13.78 14.42
CA LYS A 64 -13.92 13.70 15.89
C LYS A 64 -12.93 12.74 16.52
N ASP A 65 -12.31 11.91 15.70
CA ASP A 65 -11.37 10.86 16.01
C ASP A 65 -10.29 10.79 14.91
N SER A 66 -9.20 10.08 15.19
CA SER A 66 -8.18 9.83 14.17
C SER A 66 -8.74 8.90 13.11
N LYS A 67 -8.58 9.32 11.86
CA LYS A 67 -9.17 8.65 10.70
C LYS A 67 -8.15 8.57 9.57
N ILE A 68 -8.26 7.53 8.75
CA ILE A 68 -7.60 7.47 7.45
C ILE A 68 -8.57 7.17 6.31
N GLU A 69 -8.32 7.78 5.16
CA GLU A 69 -8.90 7.42 3.87
C GLU A 69 -7.78 7.16 2.87
N ILE A 70 -7.96 6.11 2.07
CA ILE A 70 -6.99 5.65 1.07
C ILE A 70 -7.73 5.61 -0.26
N ILE A 71 -7.18 6.27 -1.27
CA ILE A 71 -7.71 6.37 -2.63
C ILE A 71 -6.58 6.04 -3.59
N GLY A 72 -6.89 5.34 -4.67
CA GLY A 72 -5.92 4.99 -5.70
C GLY A 72 -5.85 3.50 -5.98
N SER A 73 -4.79 3.11 -6.68
CA SER A 73 -4.56 1.76 -7.18
C SER A 73 -3.07 1.50 -7.36
N GLY A 74 -2.71 0.26 -7.68
CA GLY A 74 -1.38 -0.10 -8.14
C GLY A 74 -0.92 0.77 -9.32
N TYR A 75 -1.82 1.13 -10.25
CA TYR A 75 -1.50 1.94 -11.44
C TYR A 75 -1.22 3.42 -11.13
N THR A 76 -1.96 4.00 -10.20
CA THR A 76 -1.89 5.44 -9.90
C THR A 76 -1.00 5.74 -8.69
N GLY A 77 -0.66 4.71 -7.91
CA GLY A 77 -0.30 4.88 -6.52
C GLY A 77 -1.52 5.17 -5.66
N TYR A 78 -1.26 5.35 -4.36
CA TYR A 78 -2.25 5.58 -3.34
C TYR A 78 -2.04 6.93 -2.66
N ASP A 79 -3.12 7.70 -2.56
CA ASP A 79 -3.24 8.90 -1.77
C ASP A 79 -3.80 8.57 -0.39
N PHE A 80 -3.18 9.15 0.64
CA PHE A 80 -3.50 8.94 2.04
C PHE A 80 -3.97 10.24 2.66
N TYR A 81 -5.22 10.26 3.11
CA TYR A 81 -5.81 11.36 3.85
C TYR A 81 -5.89 10.97 5.32
N MET A 82 -5.20 11.72 6.17
CA MET A 82 -4.96 11.37 7.56
C MET A 82 -5.49 12.49 8.46
N TRP A 83 -6.49 12.18 9.29
CA TRP A 83 -6.97 13.10 10.30
C TRP A 83 -6.33 12.78 11.64
N HIS A 84 -5.67 13.77 12.22
CA HIS A 84 -5.04 13.65 13.53
C HIS A 84 -5.17 14.95 14.32
N GLN A 85 -5.41 14.84 15.62
CA GLN A 85 -5.38 15.97 16.53
C GLN A 85 -3.99 16.07 17.15
N PRO A 86 -3.15 17.05 16.74
CA PRO A 86 -1.80 17.18 17.25
C PRO A 86 -1.82 17.75 18.68
N THR A 87 -1.62 16.88 19.67
CA THR A 87 -1.52 17.25 21.09
C THR A 87 -0.08 17.20 21.62
N GLU A 88 0.84 16.60 20.86
CA GLU A 88 2.27 16.48 21.19
C GLU A 88 3.12 16.62 19.92
N LYS A 89 4.42 16.91 20.08
CA LYS A 89 5.37 17.00 18.95
C LYS A 89 5.79 15.59 18.53
N GLY A 90 5.95 15.37 17.23
CA GLY A 90 6.25 14.03 16.74
C GLY A 90 6.19 13.89 15.23
N GLU A 91 6.10 12.64 14.80
CA GLU A 91 6.01 12.25 13.39
C GLU A 91 4.71 11.46 13.20
N LEU A 92 3.91 11.86 12.21
CA LEU A 92 2.69 11.16 11.78
C LEU A 92 2.95 10.50 10.43
N TYR A 93 2.66 9.20 10.28
CA TYR A 93 2.92 8.47 9.04
C TYR A 93 2.09 7.19 8.93
N ILE A 94 2.12 6.57 7.75
CA ILE A 94 1.39 5.32 7.47
C ILE A 94 2.32 4.10 7.52
N LYS A 95 1.80 3.01 8.10
CA LYS A 95 2.31 1.65 7.93
C LYS A 95 1.27 0.82 7.18
N ALA A 96 1.70 -0.15 6.37
CA ALA A 96 0.80 -1.07 5.69
C ALA A 96 1.27 -2.51 5.86
N PHE A 97 0.33 -3.42 6.02
CA PHE A 97 0.60 -4.84 6.22
C PHE A 97 -0.33 -5.69 5.37
N GLU A 98 0.19 -6.76 4.76
CA GLU A 98 -0.67 -7.80 4.20
C GLU A 98 -1.37 -8.52 5.36
N VAL A 99 -2.69 -8.69 5.26
CA VAL A 99 -3.52 -9.08 6.41
C VAL A 99 -3.23 -10.51 6.89
N THR A 100 -2.97 -11.45 5.98
CA THR A 100 -2.86 -12.88 6.26
C THR A 100 -1.54 -13.25 6.94
N THR A 101 -0.45 -12.67 6.45
CA THR A 101 0.93 -12.94 6.88
C THR A 101 1.48 -11.87 7.81
N ASN A 102 0.78 -10.74 7.93
CA ASN A 102 1.22 -9.56 8.68
C ASN A 102 2.60 -9.05 8.22
N GLU A 103 2.93 -9.28 6.94
CA GLU A 103 4.15 -8.79 6.33
C GLU A 103 4.05 -7.29 6.04
N ARG A 104 5.11 -6.55 6.38
CA ARG A 104 5.17 -5.11 6.16
C ARG A 104 5.34 -4.80 4.67
N LEU A 105 4.44 -3.97 4.14
CA LEU A 105 4.44 -3.54 2.75
C LEU A 105 5.19 -2.21 2.61
N SER A 106 6.08 -2.14 1.60
CA SER A 106 6.79 -0.93 1.16
C SER A 106 7.33 -0.10 2.33
N SER A 107 7.97 -0.79 3.29
CA SER A 107 8.21 -0.30 4.65
C SER A 107 8.78 1.11 4.70
N ASP A 108 9.88 1.33 3.99
CA ASP A 108 10.66 2.56 4.08
C ASP A 108 10.00 3.63 3.21
N GLU A 109 9.68 3.32 1.96
CA GLU A 109 9.09 4.27 1.02
C GLU A 109 7.70 4.76 1.45
N LEU A 110 6.86 3.88 2.01
CA LEU A 110 5.54 4.28 2.53
C LEU A 110 5.67 5.16 3.77
N THR A 111 6.58 4.81 4.69
CA THR A 111 6.80 5.60 5.91
C THR A 111 7.31 6.99 5.54
N GLU A 112 8.38 7.07 4.75
CA GLU A 112 9.04 8.33 4.40
C GLU A 112 8.13 9.27 3.60
N ARG A 113 7.39 8.75 2.62
CA ARG A 113 6.55 9.58 1.73
C ARG A 113 5.24 10.04 2.35
N THR A 114 4.78 9.38 3.42
CA THR A 114 3.58 9.77 4.16
C THR A 114 3.88 10.51 5.45
N MET A 115 5.16 10.72 5.77
CA MET A 115 5.59 11.33 7.02
C MET A 115 5.31 12.83 7.06
N HIS A 116 4.71 13.27 8.17
CA HIS A 116 4.53 14.66 8.54
C HIS A 116 5.15 14.95 9.89
N SER A 117 6.03 15.95 9.96
CA SER A 117 6.53 16.46 11.23
C SER A 117 5.49 17.35 11.91
N ILE A 118 5.09 16.98 13.12
CA ILE A 118 4.12 17.70 13.94
C ILE A 118 4.87 18.62 14.90
N ASN A 119 4.85 19.92 14.59
CA ASN A 119 5.49 20.95 15.41
C ASN A 119 4.50 21.92 16.07
N GLU A 120 3.24 21.90 15.62
CA GLU A 120 2.18 22.80 16.08
C GLU A 120 0.99 22.02 16.63
N PHE A 121 0.46 22.47 17.76
CA PHE A 121 -0.67 21.85 18.41
C PHE A 121 -2.01 22.40 17.92
N SER A 122 -3.06 21.61 18.09
CA SER A 122 -4.42 22.02 17.74
C SER A 122 -5.45 21.40 18.65
N SER A 123 -6.48 22.16 18.97
CA SER A 123 -7.69 21.67 19.64
C SER A 123 -8.63 20.93 18.69
N LYS A 124 -8.32 20.90 17.38
CA LYS A 124 -9.12 20.22 16.34
C LYS A 124 -8.27 19.19 15.61
N TYR A 125 -8.93 18.20 15.02
CA TYR A 125 -8.31 17.31 14.06
C TYR A 125 -7.93 18.09 12.80
N LYS A 126 -6.69 17.95 12.37
CA LYS A 126 -6.16 18.49 11.11
C LYS A 126 -6.04 17.36 10.09
N LEU A 127 -6.23 17.71 8.82
CA LEU A 127 -5.98 16.83 7.70
C LEU A 127 -4.51 16.93 7.27
N TYR A 128 -3.89 15.78 7.04
CA TYR A 128 -2.56 15.60 6.47
C TYR A 128 -2.67 14.68 5.26
N ASN A 129 -1.94 14.98 4.19
CA ASN A 129 -2.00 14.23 2.94
C ASN A 129 -0.63 13.65 2.61
N GLY A 130 -0.58 12.42 2.13
CA GLY A 130 0.64 11.79 1.62
C GLY A 130 0.33 10.95 0.39
N GLN A 131 1.34 10.66 -0.40
CA GLN A 131 1.20 9.81 -1.59
C GLN A 131 2.33 8.79 -1.63
N SER A 132 2.00 7.53 -1.88
CA SER A 132 3.01 6.50 -2.07
C SER A 132 2.50 5.39 -2.96
N VAL A 133 3.38 4.43 -3.22
CA VAL A 133 3.11 3.24 -4.02
C VAL A 133 3.33 2.02 -3.14
N ILE A 134 2.51 0.99 -3.33
CA ILE A 134 2.75 -0.33 -2.75
C ILE A 134 3.46 -1.18 -3.80
N TYR A 135 4.73 -1.50 -3.57
CA TYR A 135 5.58 -2.23 -4.50
C TYR A 135 5.37 -3.74 -4.50
N GLU A 136 4.74 -4.27 -3.46
CA GLU A 136 4.42 -5.67 -3.36
C GLU A 136 3.18 -6.01 -4.19
N GLY A 137 3.29 -6.98 -5.10
CA GLY A 137 2.19 -7.43 -5.94
C GLY A 137 2.31 -6.96 -7.38
N THR A 138 1.21 -7.02 -8.12
CA THR A 138 1.12 -6.62 -9.53
C THR A 138 -0.30 -6.14 -9.79
N PHE A 139 -0.49 -5.44 -10.90
CA PHE A 139 -1.76 -4.83 -11.24
C PHE A 139 -2.92 -5.85 -11.31
N GLU A 140 -4.10 -5.42 -10.86
CA GLU A 140 -5.36 -6.19 -10.89
C GLU A 140 -5.32 -7.53 -10.09
N LYS A 141 -4.24 -7.79 -9.36
CA LYS A 141 -4.11 -8.93 -8.45
C LYS A 141 -4.30 -8.46 -7.02
N TYR A 142 -5.57 -8.33 -6.66
CA TYR A 142 -5.97 -7.80 -5.38
C TYR A 142 -5.68 -8.74 -4.21
N TYR A 143 -5.20 -8.17 -3.12
CA TYR A 143 -5.02 -8.85 -1.84
C TYR A 143 -5.38 -7.91 -0.67
N PRO A 144 -5.76 -8.45 0.50
CA PRO A 144 -6.15 -7.64 1.63
C PRO A 144 -4.94 -6.97 2.30
N ALA A 145 -4.98 -5.65 2.43
CA ALA A 145 -3.99 -4.87 3.16
C ALA A 145 -4.63 -4.02 4.25
N ARG A 146 -4.01 -4.04 5.43
CA ARG A 146 -4.32 -3.16 6.55
C ARG A 146 -3.37 -1.98 6.55
N PHE A 147 -3.91 -0.79 6.37
CA PHE A 147 -3.22 0.47 6.56
C PHE A 147 -3.42 0.95 7.98
N GLU A 148 -2.36 1.40 8.62
CA GLU A 148 -2.34 1.86 9.99
C GLU A 148 -1.76 3.27 10.04
N LEU A 149 -2.45 4.18 10.74
CA LEU A 149 -1.93 5.50 11.05
C LEU A 149 -1.13 5.44 12.35
N TRP A 150 0.11 5.89 12.30
CA TRP A 150 1.02 5.86 13.44
C TRP A 150 1.49 7.26 13.79
N PHE A 151 1.67 7.47 15.09
CA PHE A 151 2.30 8.66 15.63
C PHE A 151 3.51 8.27 16.49
N LYS A 152 4.64 8.94 16.28
CA LYS A 152 5.85 8.77 17.06
C LYS A 152 6.15 10.06 17.82
N SER A 153 6.10 10.00 19.15
CA SER A 153 6.37 11.16 20.00
C SER A 153 7.84 11.56 19.94
N SER A 154 8.12 12.85 19.75
CA SER A 154 9.48 13.40 19.86
C SER A 154 9.99 13.46 21.30
N GLU A 155 9.09 13.41 22.31
CA GLU A 155 9.47 13.52 23.71
C GLU A 155 10.11 12.24 24.25
N ASN A 156 9.52 11.08 23.91
CA ASN A 156 9.94 9.78 24.44
C ASN A 156 10.27 8.74 23.35
N GLY A 157 10.12 9.09 22.07
CA GLY A 157 10.36 8.19 20.95
C GLY A 157 9.34 7.06 20.79
N LYS A 158 8.28 7.03 21.61
CA LYS A 158 7.27 5.98 21.60
C LYS A 158 6.39 6.12 20.37
N GLU A 159 6.20 5.00 19.70
CA GLU A 159 5.24 4.87 18.60
C GLU A 159 3.90 4.35 19.11
N GLN A 160 2.82 4.94 18.63
CA GLN A 160 1.46 4.51 18.91
C GLN A 160 0.64 4.44 17.61
N LYS A 161 -0.12 3.36 17.47
CA LYS A 161 -1.13 3.25 16.43
C LYS A 161 -2.34 4.09 16.84
N LEU A 162 -2.77 4.97 15.95
CA LEU A 162 -3.92 5.85 16.16
C LEU A 162 -5.21 5.24 15.63
N THR A 163 -5.16 4.65 14.43
CA THR A 163 -6.31 4.02 13.77
C THR A 163 -5.83 3.10 12.64
N GLU A 164 -6.75 2.34 12.06
CA GLU A 164 -6.47 1.45 10.93
C GLU A 164 -7.66 1.36 9.98
N LYS A 165 -7.37 0.96 8.74
CA LYS A 165 -8.36 0.69 7.70
C LYS A 165 -7.86 -0.41 6.77
N THR A 166 -8.77 -1.28 6.36
CA THR A 166 -8.45 -2.41 5.49
C THR A 166 -9.14 -2.26 4.15
N TYR A 167 -8.40 -2.54 3.07
CA TYR A 167 -8.89 -2.55 1.70
C TYR A 167 -8.32 -3.74 0.94
N LEU A 168 -8.99 -4.13 -0.14
CA LEU A 168 -8.36 -4.87 -1.22
C LEU A 168 -7.55 -3.87 -2.06
N ILE A 169 -6.28 -4.18 -2.25
CA ILE A 169 -5.35 -3.37 -3.03
C ILE A 169 -4.59 -4.25 -4.00
N ASP A 170 -4.10 -3.67 -5.07
CA ASP A 170 -3.09 -4.25 -5.95
C ASP A 170 -1.76 -3.50 -5.82
N GLY A 171 -0.70 -4.16 -6.30
CA GLY A 171 0.66 -3.66 -6.24
C GLY A 171 1.07 -2.94 -7.52
N TRP A 172 2.14 -2.15 -7.43
CA TRP A 172 2.77 -1.54 -8.59
C TRP A 172 3.60 -2.54 -9.37
N ASP A 173 3.24 -2.75 -10.63
CA ASP A 173 4.02 -3.55 -11.57
C ASP A 173 5.21 -2.72 -12.10
N ARG A 174 6.41 -3.30 -12.04
CA ARG A 174 7.67 -2.63 -12.44
C ARG A 174 8.15 -3.08 -13.82
#